data_AF-W6XRQ3-F1
#
_entry.id   AF-W6XRQ3-F1
#
_cell.length_a   1.000
_cell.length_b   1.000
_cell.length_c   1.000
_cell.angle_alpha   90.00
_cell.angle_beta   90.00
_cell.angle_gamma   90.00
#
_symmetry.space_group_name_H-M   'P 1'
#
loop_
_entity.id
_entity.type
_entity.pdbx_description
1 polymer ?
#
loop_
_entity_poly.entity_id
_entity_poly.type
_entity_poly.pdbx_seq_one_letter_code
_entity_poly.pdbx_strand_id
1 'polypeptide(L)'
;TPPSLPPPRQTGLTWSDFQFGNDVNSLPTSPGIDGKRQGSLQQTLSKLHRERFRFTKSVPSDLNSKICCPRDRGAVLDIYTEALSKITPANHQQIYAEAKAKIKTVLGLSRAGPRNAVFTRTLLAPIEPLYAMPRIEFRNDKFGHRAATRLQEWREDGWPNQYPKNAVLKERAREGKWEGWVNQNWEDEVAEEGSE
;
A
#
# COMPACT_ATOMS: atom_id res chain seq x y z
N THR A 1 19.27 -21.66 -24.84
CA THR A 1 18.87 -21.80 -23.43
C THR A 1 18.65 -20.42 -22.86
N PRO A 2 17.45 -20.02 -22.44
CA PRO A 2 17.27 -18.74 -21.77
C PRO A 2 17.95 -18.79 -20.39
N PRO A 3 18.45 -17.65 -19.87
CA PRO A 3 19.22 -17.63 -18.62
C PRO A 3 18.36 -18.07 -17.42
N SER A 4 18.96 -18.87 -16.53
CA SER A 4 18.34 -19.55 -15.38
C SER A 4 17.92 -18.60 -14.24
N LEU A 5 18.45 -17.37 -14.22
CA LEU A 5 18.10 -16.38 -13.20
C LEU A 5 17.73 -15.05 -13.88
N PRO A 6 16.57 -14.45 -13.55
CA PRO A 6 16.23 -13.13 -14.05
C PRO A 6 17.17 -12.08 -13.41
N PRO A 7 17.52 -11.02 -14.15
CA PRO A 7 18.34 -9.95 -13.60
C PRO A 7 17.62 -9.30 -12.41
N PRO A 8 18.34 -8.95 -11.33
CA PRO A 8 17.75 -8.26 -10.19
C PRO A 8 17.15 -6.92 -10.63
N ARG A 9 15.98 -6.58 -10.09
CA ARG A 9 15.44 -5.22 -10.24
C ARG A 9 16.35 -4.28 -9.44
N GLN A 10 16.65 -3.11 -9.99
CA GLN A 10 17.31 -2.05 -9.24
C GLN A 10 16.46 -1.69 -8.01
N THR A 11 17.03 -1.92 -6.83
CA THR A 11 16.65 -1.24 -5.59
C THR A 11 17.00 0.24 -5.75
N GLY A 12 16.07 1.04 -6.28
CA GLY A 12 16.39 2.42 -6.63
C GLY A 12 15.21 3.38 -6.73
N LEU A 13 13.96 2.90 -6.68
CA LEU A 13 12.83 3.81 -6.52
C LEU A 13 12.64 4.11 -5.04
N THR A 14 12.97 5.32 -4.65
CA THR A 14 12.81 5.83 -3.30
C THR A 14 11.49 6.58 -3.18
N TRP A 15 10.96 6.71 -1.97
CA TRP A 15 9.75 7.51 -1.73
C TRP A 15 9.91 8.98 -2.21
N SER A 16 11.15 9.47 -2.26
CA SER A 16 11.51 10.80 -2.75
C SER A 16 11.22 11.00 -4.25
N ASP A 17 11.23 9.94 -5.07
CA ASP A 17 10.85 10.02 -6.49
C ASP A 17 9.38 10.44 -6.67
N PHE A 18 8.61 10.29 -5.60
CA PHE A 18 7.20 10.64 -5.51
C PHE A 18 6.94 11.87 -4.62
N GLN A 19 7.99 12.46 -4.03
CA GLN A 19 7.91 13.67 -3.23
C GLN A 19 8.60 14.87 -3.92
N PHE A 20 8.38 16.04 -3.33
CA PHE A 20 8.89 17.34 -3.74
C PHE A 20 10.38 17.32 -4.16
N GLY A 21 10.67 17.98 -5.29
CA GLY A 21 11.89 18.78 -5.44
C GLY A 21 11.46 20.24 -5.34
N ASN A 22 12.04 20.98 -4.40
CA ASN A 22 11.75 22.39 -4.19
C ASN A 22 12.25 23.24 -5.36
N ASP A 23 11.38 24.10 -5.88
CA ASP A 23 11.76 25.48 -6.18
C ASP A 23 10.51 26.36 -6.06
N VAL A 24 10.41 27.11 -4.96
CA VAL A 24 9.26 27.99 -4.66
C VAL A 24 9.71 29.42 -4.40
N ASN A 25 10.91 29.79 -4.86
CA ASN A 25 11.44 31.16 -4.79
C ASN A 25 10.78 32.11 -5.82
N SER A 26 9.48 31.97 -6.07
CA SER A 26 8.69 33.00 -6.72
C SER A 26 7.22 32.89 -6.30
N LEU A 27 6.87 33.61 -5.23
CA LEU A 27 5.93 34.74 -5.28
C LEU A 27 5.50 35.18 -3.87
N PRO A 28 5.24 36.48 -3.65
CA PRO A 28 5.26 37.08 -2.32
C PRO A 28 3.87 37.29 -1.70
N THR A 29 3.92 37.53 -0.38
CA THR A 29 3.01 38.34 0.46
C THR A 29 1.76 37.69 1.06
N SER A 30 1.80 37.56 2.39
CA SER A 30 0.67 37.44 3.34
C SER A 30 0.28 38.86 3.83
N PRO A 31 -0.80 39.11 4.63
CA PRO A 31 -1.64 38.17 5.39
C PRO A 31 -3.16 38.49 5.47
N GLY A 32 -3.94 37.53 5.97
CA GLY A 32 -5.30 37.71 6.51
C GLY A 32 -5.57 36.66 7.58
N ILE A 33 -5.87 37.09 8.81
CA ILE A 33 -5.78 36.28 10.04
C ILE A 33 -6.91 35.25 10.21
N ASP A 34 -7.91 35.20 9.31
CA ASP A 34 -8.92 34.14 9.28
C ASP A 34 -8.59 32.95 8.35
N GLY A 35 -7.44 32.96 7.66
CA GLY A 35 -7.04 31.98 6.65
C GLY A 35 -6.32 30.71 7.13
N LYS A 36 -6.04 30.56 8.44
CA LYS A 36 -5.15 29.48 8.91
C LYS A 36 -5.73 28.05 8.87
N ARG A 37 -7.06 27.86 8.85
CA ARG A 37 -7.67 26.51 8.74
C ARG A 37 -7.97 26.07 7.30
N GLN A 38 -8.25 26.99 6.38
CA GLN A 38 -8.44 26.63 4.97
C GLN A 38 -7.11 26.30 4.27
N GLY A 39 -6.00 26.84 4.78
CA GLY A 39 -4.65 26.55 4.30
C GLY A 39 -4.23 25.08 4.42
N SER A 40 -4.77 24.27 5.33
CA SER A 40 -4.28 22.89 5.54
C SER A 40 -5.05 21.82 4.73
N LEU A 41 -6.38 21.97 4.61
CA LEU A 41 -7.22 21.04 3.85
C LEU A 41 -6.99 21.18 2.34
N GLN A 42 -7.06 22.41 1.81
CA GLN A 42 -6.89 22.66 0.38
C GLN A 42 -5.50 22.20 -0.08
N GLN A 43 -4.45 22.45 0.71
CA GLN A 43 -3.12 21.91 0.44
C GLN A 43 -3.11 20.38 0.38
N THR A 44 -3.81 19.70 1.29
CA THR A 44 -3.89 18.23 1.31
C THR A 44 -4.63 17.69 0.09
N LEU A 45 -5.75 18.32 -0.29
CA LEU A 45 -6.50 18.00 -1.50
C LEU A 45 -5.66 18.18 -2.76
N SER A 46 -5.05 19.36 -2.94
CA SER A 46 -4.15 19.63 -4.08
C SER A 46 -3.01 18.63 -4.14
N LYS A 47 -2.46 18.24 -2.99
CA LYS A 47 -1.40 17.24 -2.90
C LYS A 47 -1.87 15.86 -3.36
N LEU A 48 -3.00 15.35 -2.85
CA LEU A 48 -3.57 14.07 -3.27
C LEU A 48 -3.91 14.06 -4.78
N HIS A 49 -4.54 15.11 -5.30
CA HIS A 49 -4.85 15.22 -6.72
C HIS A 49 -3.59 15.20 -7.59
N ARG A 50 -2.55 15.94 -7.19
CA ARG A 50 -1.28 16.00 -7.93
C ARG A 50 -0.53 14.67 -7.89
N GLU A 51 -0.46 14.02 -6.73
CA GLU A 51 0.16 12.70 -6.57
C GLU A 51 -0.56 11.64 -7.41
N ARG A 52 -1.91 11.61 -7.35
CA ARG A 52 -2.74 10.75 -8.21
C ARG A 52 -2.47 11.00 -9.70
N PHE A 53 -2.46 12.27 -10.13
CA PHE A 53 -2.22 12.64 -11.53
C PHE A 53 -0.83 12.20 -12.01
N ARG A 54 0.22 12.45 -11.21
CA ARG A 54 1.59 12.00 -11.51
C ARG A 54 1.65 10.49 -11.61
N PHE A 55 1.07 9.76 -10.65
CA PHE A 55 1.04 8.30 -10.68
C PHE A 55 0.34 7.76 -11.94
N THR A 56 -0.80 8.35 -12.32
CA THR A 56 -1.52 7.96 -13.54
C THR A 56 -0.68 8.19 -14.78
N LYS A 57 0.07 9.28 -14.87
CA LYS A 57 0.93 9.61 -16.02
C LYS A 57 2.23 8.79 -16.07
N SER A 58 2.89 8.57 -14.94
CA SER A 58 4.20 7.93 -14.89
C SER A 58 4.14 6.40 -14.89
N VAL A 59 3.03 5.83 -14.43
CA VAL A 59 2.86 4.38 -14.37
C VAL A 59 1.90 3.96 -15.49
N PRO A 60 2.35 3.22 -16.51
CA PRO A 60 1.45 2.72 -17.54
C PRO A 60 0.56 1.59 -17.00
N SER A 61 -0.64 1.43 -17.58
CA SER A 61 -1.52 0.29 -17.33
C SER A 61 -1.16 -0.88 -18.24
N ASP A 62 0.10 -1.33 -18.18
CA ASP A 62 0.63 -2.40 -19.02
C ASP A 62 0.99 -3.62 -18.16
N LEU A 63 0.59 -4.81 -18.61
CA LEU A 63 0.96 -6.10 -18.01
C LEU A 63 2.47 -6.34 -18.03
N ASN A 64 3.19 -5.73 -18.97
CA ASN A 64 4.65 -5.81 -19.10
C ASN A 64 5.39 -4.68 -18.36
N SER A 65 4.66 -3.81 -17.65
CA SER A 65 5.26 -2.73 -16.87
C SER A 65 6.22 -3.27 -15.82
N LYS A 66 7.49 -2.87 -15.91
CA LYS A 66 8.51 -3.17 -14.90
C LYS A 66 8.34 -2.37 -13.60
N ILE A 67 7.45 -1.36 -13.62
CA ILE A 67 7.25 -0.41 -12.52
C ILE A 67 6.16 -0.91 -11.56
N CYS A 68 4.99 -1.24 -12.10
CA CYS A 68 3.82 -1.61 -11.30
C CYS A 68 2.87 -2.44 -12.16
N CYS A 69 2.33 -3.54 -11.62
CA CYS A 69 1.38 -4.36 -12.35
C CYS A 69 0.00 -3.69 -12.40
N PRO A 70 -0.87 -4.03 -13.37
CA PRO A 70 -2.21 -3.43 -13.47
C PRO A 70 -3.07 -3.60 -12.21
N ARG A 71 -2.93 -4.73 -11.49
CA ARG A 71 -3.63 -4.98 -10.22
C ARG A 71 -3.26 -3.95 -9.15
N ASP A 72 -1.96 -3.80 -8.89
CA ASP A 72 -1.44 -2.85 -7.89
C ASP A 72 -1.75 -1.41 -8.28
N ARG A 73 -1.69 -1.11 -9.58
CA ARG A 73 -2.08 0.20 -10.11
C ARG A 73 -3.55 0.51 -9.80
N GLY A 74 -4.45 -0.44 -10.03
CA GLY A 74 -5.88 -0.29 -9.71
C GLY A 74 -6.07 0.01 -8.23
N ALA A 75 -5.52 -0.83 -7.35
CA ALA A 75 -5.62 -0.66 -5.90
C ALA A 75 -5.11 0.71 -5.42
N VAL A 76 -3.99 1.22 -5.97
CA VAL A 76 -3.48 2.57 -5.64
C VAL A 76 -4.47 3.66 -6.07
N LEU A 77 -5.06 3.56 -7.26
CA LEU A 77 -6.02 4.55 -7.75
C LEU A 77 -7.32 4.53 -6.95
N ASP A 78 -7.75 3.37 -6.50
CA ASP A 78 -8.91 3.21 -5.62
C ASP A 78 -8.67 3.88 -4.26
N ILE A 79 -7.49 3.67 -3.66
CA ILE A 79 -7.10 4.34 -2.41
C ILE A 79 -7.11 5.87 -2.58
N TYR A 80 -6.55 6.40 -3.67
CA TYR A 80 -6.61 7.85 -3.93
C TYR A 80 -8.04 8.35 -4.08
N THR A 81 -8.89 7.60 -4.77
CA THR A 81 -10.28 7.98 -5.04
C THR A 81 -11.09 7.98 -3.75
N GLU A 82 -10.90 6.97 -2.89
CA GLU A 82 -11.52 6.89 -1.58
C GLU A 82 -11.01 7.99 -0.63
N ALA A 83 -9.71 8.25 -0.63
CA ALA A 83 -9.12 9.32 0.19
C ALA A 83 -9.69 10.69 -0.19
N LEU A 84 -9.81 10.98 -1.49
CA LEU A 84 -10.39 12.23 -1.98
C LEU A 84 -11.89 12.35 -1.67
N SER A 85 -12.64 11.25 -1.62
CA SER A 85 -14.09 11.29 -1.33
C SER A 85 -14.41 11.43 0.16
N LYS A 86 -13.54 10.94 1.05
CA LYS A 86 -13.75 10.94 2.52
C LYS A 86 -13.05 12.07 3.27
N ILE A 87 -12.25 12.87 2.57
CA ILE A 87 -11.48 13.95 3.18
C ILE A 87 -12.38 15.08 3.70
N THR A 88 -12.11 15.52 4.93
CA THR A 88 -12.82 16.60 5.61
C THR A 88 -11.81 17.51 6.31
N PRO A 89 -12.20 18.74 6.70
CA PRO A 89 -11.33 19.61 7.49
C PRO A 89 -10.85 18.99 8.81
N ALA A 90 -11.58 18.03 9.38
CA ALA A 90 -11.25 17.42 10.67
C ALA A 90 -10.23 16.27 10.56
N ASN A 91 -10.20 15.55 9.43
CA ASN A 91 -9.45 14.30 9.28
C ASN A 91 -8.37 14.35 8.17
N HIS A 92 -8.17 15.49 7.50
CA HIS A 92 -7.36 15.55 6.28
C HIS A 92 -5.93 15.02 6.44
N GLN A 93 -5.27 15.32 7.56
CA GLN A 93 -3.92 14.82 7.83
C GLN A 93 -3.89 13.30 8.05
N GLN A 94 -4.88 12.78 8.77
CA GLN A 94 -4.99 11.35 9.07
C GLN A 94 -5.32 10.56 7.80
N ILE A 95 -6.25 11.05 6.96
CA ILE A 95 -6.55 10.44 5.65
C ILE A 95 -5.31 10.43 4.76
N TYR A 96 -4.57 11.54 4.70
CA TYR A 96 -3.35 11.58 3.90
C TYR A 96 -2.30 10.58 4.39
N ALA A 97 -2.08 10.50 5.71
CA ALA A 97 -1.14 9.55 6.30
C ALA A 97 -1.55 8.09 6.05
N GLU A 98 -2.83 7.78 6.25
CA GLU A 98 -3.39 6.44 6.03
C GLU A 98 -3.32 6.03 4.55
N ALA A 99 -3.77 6.90 3.63
CA ALA A 99 -3.68 6.66 2.19
C ALA A 99 -2.24 6.39 1.77
N LYS A 100 -1.29 7.22 2.25
CA LYS A 100 0.13 7.06 1.98
C LYS A 100 0.68 5.73 2.49
N ALA A 101 0.32 5.31 3.70
CA ALA A 101 0.74 4.01 4.24
C ALA A 101 0.21 2.86 3.38
N LYS A 102 -1.09 2.87 3.06
CA LYS A 102 -1.74 1.87 2.21
C LYS A 102 -1.13 1.80 0.82
N ILE A 103 -0.90 2.94 0.16
CA ILE A 103 -0.26 3.01 -1.16
C ILE A 103 1.16 2.45 -1.13
N LYS A 104 1.96 2.79 -0.10
CA LYS A 104 3.30 2.23 0.06
C LYS A 104 3.28 0.70 0.20
N THR A 105 2.35 0.16 0.98
CA THR A 105 2.19 -1.29 1.14
C THR A 105 1.75 -1.95 -0.17
N VAL A 106 0.77 -1.39 -0.87
CA VAL A 106 0.30 -1.90 -2.17
C VAL A 106 1.43 -1.93 -3.20
N LEU A 107 2.29 -0.90 -3.22
CA LEU A 107 3.44 -0.82 -4.12
C LEU A 107 4.65 -1.66 -3.67
N GLY A 108 4.56 -2.35 -2.53
CA GLY A 108 5.67 -3.13 -1.98
C GLY A 108 6.84 -2.27 -1.47
N LEU A 109 6.64 -0.96 -1.30
CA LEU A 109 7.63 -0.03 -0.75
C LEU A 109 7.70 -0.10 0.78
N SER A 110 6.65 -0.61 1.42
CA SER A 110 6.60 -0.91 2.85
C SER A 110 6.13 -2.34 3.04
N ARG A 111 6.85 -3.12 3.85
CA ARG A 111 6.35 -4.42 4.32
C ARG A 111 5.26 -4.19 5.35
N ALA A 112 4.29 -5.08 5.40
CA ALA A 112 3.23 -5.06 6.39
C ALA A 112 2.73 -6.49 6.65
N GLY A 113 2.89 -6.97 7.87
CA GLY A 113 2.25 -8.21 8.33
C GLY A 113 0.73 -8.09 8.48
N PRO A 114 0.00 -9.22 8.59
CA PRO A 114 -1.46 -9.26 8.68
C PRO A 114 -2.11 -8.44 9.82
N ARG A 115 -1.36 -8.12 10.89
CA ARG A 115 -1.84 -7.31 12.02
C ARG A 115 -1.70 -5.80 11.81
N ASN A 116 -1.03 -5.36 10.75
CA ASN A 116 -0.81 -3.94 10.52
C ASN A 116 -2.11 -3.19 10.24
N ALA A 117 -2.15 -1.91 10.66
CA ALA A 117 -3.34 -1.06 10.55
C ALA A 117 -3.87 -0.90 9.11
N VAL A 118 -3.01 -1.06 8.09
CA VAL A 118 -3.43 -1.00 6.67
C VAL A 118 -4.45 -2.07 6.28
N PHE A 119 -4.50 -3.20 7.01
CA PHE A 119 -5.45 -4.30 6.81
C PHE A 119 -6.68 -4.22 7.72
N THR A 120 -6.77 -3.18 8.55
CA THR A 120 -7.90 -2.92 9.45
C THR A 120 -8.70 -1.73 8.93
N ARG A 121 -10.00 -1.72 9.23
CA ARG A 121 -10.88 -0.60 8.89
C ARG A 121 -10.66 0.55 9.88
N THR A 122 -10.05 1.64 9.40
CA THR A 122 -9.89 2.92 10.13
C THR A 122 -10.69 4.00 9.41
N LEU A 123 -10.06 4.94 8.70
CA LEU A 123 -10.76 5.99 7.93
C LEU A 123 -11.07 5.53 6.50
N LEU A 124 -10.14 4.80 5.88
CA LEU A 124 -10.26 4.21 4.55
C LEU A 124 -10.51 2.71 4.65
N ALA A 125 -11.02 2.10 3.58
CA ALA A 125 -11.19 0.67 3.49
C ALA A 125 -9.85 -0.05 3.65
N PRO A 126 -9.80 -1.19 4.35
CA PRO A 126 -8.57 -1.97 4.46
C PRO A 126 -8.13 -2.46 3.09
N ILE A 127 -6.81 -2.49 2.87
CA ILE A 127 -6.26 -3.05 1.63
C ILE A 127 -6.43 -4.57 1.60
N GLU A 128 -6.41 -5.15 0.40
CA GLU A 128 -6.65 -6.58 0.26
C GLU A 128 -5.54 -7.44 0.91
N PRO A 129 -5.89 -8.63 1.44
CA PRO A 129 -4.97 -9.57 2.09
C PRO A 129 -3.75 -9.99 1.26
N LEU A 130 -3.85 -9.94 -0.06
CA LEU A 130 -2.74 -10.31 -0.96
C LEU A 130 -1.50 -9.42 -0.77
N TYR A 131 -1.68 -8.22 -0.21
CA TYR A 131 -0.61 -7.28 0.12
C TYR A 131 0.05 -7.55 1.48
N ALA A 132 -0.53 -8.41 2.32
CA ALA A 132 0.06 -8.80 3.59
C ALA A 132 1.26 -9.74 3.38
N MET A 133 2.26 -9.63 4.25
CA MET A 133 3.40 -10.53 4.25
C MET A 133 2.95 -11.98 4.52
N PRO A 134 3.42 -12.97 3.73
CA PRO A 134 4.22 -12.83 2.52
C PRO A 134 3.36 -12.32 1.36
N ARG A 135 3.79 -11.23 0.72
CA ARG A 135 3.05 -10.57 -0.35
C ARG A 135 2.92 -11.49 -1.57
N ILE A 136 1.72 -11.58 -2.12
CA ILE A 136 1.46 -12.35 -3.35
C ILE A 136 1.77 -11.46 -4.55
N GLU A 137 2.96 -11.65 -5.11
CA GLU A 137 3.42 -10.91 -6.29
C GLU A 137 2.66 -11.35 -7.55
N PHE A 138 2.17 -10.39 -8.34
CA PHE A 138 1.45 -10.65 -9.60
C PHE A 138 2.20 -11.58 -10.56
N ARG A 139 3.53 -11.47 -10.65
CA ARG A 139 4.36 -12.34 -11.50
C ARG A 139 4.26 -13.83 -11.15
N ASN A 140 4.01 -14.12 -9.87
CA ASN A 140 3.90 -15.48 -9.32
C ASN A 140 2.43 -15.94 -9.23
N ASP A 141 1.49 -15.04 -9.53
CA ASP A 141 0.04 -15.25 -9.43
C ASP A 141 -0.69 -14.50 -10.57
N LYS A 142 -0.24 -14.74 -11.81
CA LYS A 142 -0.75 -14.03 -13.01
C LYS A 142 -2.26 -14.11 -13.14
N PHE A 143 -2.83 -15.27 -12.81
CA PHE A 143 -4.27 -15.53 -12.87
C PHE A 143 -5.01 -15.16 -11.58
N GLY A 144 -4.32 -14.77 -10.52
CA GLY A 144 -4.95 -14.35 -9.27
C GLY A 144 -5.49 -15.47 -8.39
N HIS A 145 -5.21 -16.74 -8.71
CA HIS A 145 -5.73 -17.88 -7.94
C HIS A 145 -5.27 -17.83 -6.48
N ARG A 146 -4.00 -17.51 -6.22
CA ARG A 146 -3.47 -17.46 -4.85
C ARG A 146 -4.07 -16.30 -4.07
N ALA A 147 -4.14 -15.12 -4.69
CA ALA A 147 -4.78 -13.96 -4.09
C ALA A 147 -6.25 -14.24 -3.77
N ALA A 148 -6.97 -14.92 -4.66
CA ALA A 148 -8.36 -15.30 -4.46
C ALA A 148 -8.53 -16.30 -3.31
N THR A 149 -7.71 -17.37 -3.26
CA THR A 149 -7.73 -18.33 -2.14
C THR A 149 -7.47 -17.63 -0.80
N ARG A 150 -6.41 -16.80 -0.72
CA ARG A 150 -6.11 -16.05 0.51
C ARG A 150 -7.27 -15.16 0.93
N LEU A 151 -7.82 -14.39 -0.01
CA LEU A 151 -8.96 -13.50 0.27
C LEU A 151 -10.16 -14.27 0.79
N GLN A 152 -10.46 -15.44 0.21
CA GLN A 152 -11.55 -16.30 0.66
C GLN A 152 -11.30 -16.82 2.08
N GLU A 153 -10.12 -17.38 2.35
CA GLU A 153 -9.77 -17.91 3.67
C GLU A 153 -9.82 -16.83 4.75
N TRP A 154 -9.36 -15.61 4.45
CA TRP A 154 -9.43 -14.49 5.39
C TRP A 154 -10.87 -14.05 5.64
N ARG A 155 -11.73 -14.06 4.61
CA ARG A 155 -13.17 -13.74 4.75
C ARG A 155 -13.93 -14.78 5.56
N GLU A 156 -13.60 -16.07 5.40
CA GLU A 156 -14.18 -17.16 6.19
C GLU A 156 -13.90 -16.98 7.70
N ASP A 157 -12.74 -16.40 8.03
CA ASP A 157 -12.35 -16.05 9.40
C ASP A 157 -12.85 -14.66 9.86
N GLY A 158 -13.66 -13.95 9.07
CA GLY A 158 -14.32 -12.70 9.47
C GLY A 158 -13.57 -11.40 9.12
N TRP A 159 -12.54 -11.45 8.27
CA TRP A 159 -11.92 -10.24 7.70
C TRP A 159 -12.96 -9.46 6.86
N PRO A 160 -12.99 -8.11 6.91
CA PRO A 160 -12.06 -7.20 7.57
C PRO A 160 -12.36 -6.83 9.02
N ASN A 161 -13.48 -7.31 9.57
CA ASN A 161 -13.93 -6.89 10.90
C ASN A 161 -13.18 -7.61 12.02
N GLN A 162 -12.61 -8.77 11.73
CA GLN A 162 -11.86 -9.59 12.67
C GLN A 162 -10.51 -10.00 12.09
N TYR A 163 -9.52 -10.18 12.96
CA TYR A 163 -8.21 -10.68 12.58
C TYR A 163 -8.30 -12.17 12.19
N PRO A 164 -7.86 -12.56 10.97
CA PRO A 164 -8.10 -13.90 10.46
C PRO A 164 -7.06 -14.91 10.98
N LYS A 165 -7.23 -15.32 12.24
CA LYS A 165 -6.27 -16.17 12.98
C LYS A 165 -6.00 -17.50 12.28
N ASN A 166 -7.05 -18.23 11.88
CA ASN A 166 -6.90 -19.58 11.33
C ASN A 166 -6.33 -19.54 9.92
N ALA A 167 -6.71 -18.56 9.09
CA ALA A 167 -6.18 -18.37 7.75
C ALA A 167 -4.68 -18.07 7.81
N VAL A 168 -4.25 -17.16 8.70
CA VAL A 168 -2.82 -16.85 8.89
C VAL A 168 -2.06 -18.09 9.39
N LEU A 169 -2.62 -18.86 10.33
CA LEU A 169 -2.00 -20.12 10.79
C LEU A 169 -1.91 -21.17 9.69
N LYS A 170 -2.97 -21.35 8.88
CA LYS A 170 -2.99 -22.26 7.73
C LYS A 170 -1.95 -21.85 6.68
N GLU A 171 -1.80 -20.55 6.42
CA GLU A 171 -0.79 -20.03 5.51
C GLU A 171 0.63 -20.27 6.03
N ARG A 172 0.90 -20.00 7.31
CA ARG A 172 2.19 -20.30 7.95
C ARG A 172 2.50 -21.80 7.88
N ALA A 173 1.51 -22.67 8.10
CA ALA A 173 1.67 -24.13 7.99
C ALA A 173 1.90 -24.62 6.54
N ARG A 174 1.61 -23.80 5.53
CA ARG A 174 1.90 -24.09 4.11
C ARG A 174 3.29 -23.61 3.69
N GLU A 175 4.04 -22.93 4.57
CA GLU A 175 5.42 -22.53 4.29
C GLU A 175 6.29 -23.74 3.90
N GLY A 176 7.12 -23.56 2.87
CA GLY A 176 8.01 -24.61 2.36
C GLY A 176 7.39 -25.60 1.37
N LYS A 177 6.06 -25.63 1.16
CA LYS A 177 5.43 -26.54 0.16
C LYS A 177 5.48 -26.05 -1.28
N TRP A 178 5.89 -24.79 -1.51
CA TRP A 178 5.90 -24.16 -2.84
C TRP A 178 7.22 -23.42 -3.03
N GLU A 179 8.11 -23.95 -3.88
CA GLU A 179 9.39 -23.31 -4.22
C GLU A 179 9.20 -21.85 -4.69
N GLY A 180 9.98 -20.93 -4.10
CA GLY A 180 9.96 -19.50 -4.43
C GLY A 180 9.07 -18.61 -3.55
N TRP A 181 8.35 -19.15 -2.56
CA TRP A 181 7.38 -18.41 -1.75
C TRP A 181 7.90 -17.86 -0.40
N VAL A 182 8.95 -18.44 0.21
CA VAL A 182 9.30 -18.16 1.63
C VAL A 182 10.79 -17.94 1.88
N ASN A 183 11.37 -16.90 1.30
CA ASN A 183 12.68 -16.38 1.73
C ASN A 183 12.62 -14.88 2.10
N GLN A 184 11.43 -14.35 2.40
CA GLN A 184 11.28 -12.99 2.90
C GLN A 184 10.80 -13.07 4.34
N ASN A 185 11.65 -12.60 5.26
CA ASN A 185 11.36 -12.50 6.68
C ASN A 185 9.94 -11.98 6.92
N TRP A 186 9.18 -12.73 7.72
CA TRP A 186 7.97 -12.25 8.37
C TRP A 186 8.37 -11.19 9.41
N GLU A 187 8.79 -10.00 8.96
CA GLU A 187 8.99 -8.85 9.83
C GLU A 187 7.61 -8.38 10.29
N ASP A 188 7.22 -8.87 11.46
CA ASP A 188 6.70 -8.11 12.60
C ASP A 188 5.89 -9.05 13.54
N GLU A 189 6.60 -9.85 14.33
CA GLU A 189 6.20 -10.03 15.73
C GLU A 189 7.31 -9.36 16.54
N VAL A 190 7.05 -8.14 16.99
CA VAL A 190 7.71 -7.66 18.21
C VAL A 190 7.45 -8.76 19.24
N ALA A 191 8.53 -9.35 19.75
CA ALA A 191 8.47 -10.24 20.88
C ALA A 191 7.74 -9.50 22.01
N GLU A 192 6.50 -9.87 22.31
CA GLU A 192 6.00 -9.66 23.66
C GLU A 192 6.73 -10.67 24.53
N GLU A 193 7.70 -10.11 25.25
CA GLU A 193 8.19 -10.45 26.59
C GLU A 193 7.70 -11.75 27.20
N GLY A 194 8.65 -12.56 27.67
CA GLY A 194 8.38 -13.66 28.58
C GLY A 194 7.81 -13.18 29.91
N SER A 195 6.80 -13.90 30.40
CA SER A 195 6.46 -14.26 31.79
C SER A 195 5.08 -14.94 31.67
N GLU A 196 4.88 -16.20 32.05
CA GLU A 196 5.32 -16.94 33.24
C GLU A 196 5.97 -18.30 32.92
#